data_AF-A0A959FU93-F1
#
_entry.id   AF-A0A959FU93-F1
#
_cell.length_a   1.000
_cell.length_b   1.000
_cell.length_c   1.000
_cell.angle_alpha   90.00
_cell.angle_beta   90.00
_cell.angle_gamma   90.00
#
_symmetry.space_group_name_H-M   'P 1'
#
loop_
_entity.id
_entity.type
_entity.pdbx_description
1 polymer ?
#
loop_
_entity_poly.entity_id
_entity_poly.type
_entity_poly.pdbx_seq_one_letter_code
_entity_poly.pdbx_strand_id
1 'polypeptide(L)' 'MAKQDLIKQDGVIEEALSNAMFRVRLENDHQIVATISGKMRMNYI' A
#
# COMPACT_ATOMS: atom_id res chain seq x y z
N MET A 1 22.01 12.49 1.12
CA MET A 1 21.70 11.32 0.28
C MET A 1 20.42 11.62 -0.45
N ALA A 2 20.44 11.64 -1.79
CA ALA A 2 19.25 11.92 -2.59
C ALA A 2 18.18 10.86 -2.27
N LYS A 3 16.95 11.29 -1.97
CA LYS A 3 15.82 10.36 -1.80
C LYS A 3 15.65 9.61 -3.11
N GLN A 4 15.65 8.28 -3.06
CA GLN A 4 15.32 7.48 -4.22
C GLN A 4 13.89 7.77 -4.65
N ASP A 5 13.67 7.77 -5.97
CA ASP A 5 12.34 7.95 -6.53
C ASP A 5 11.42 6.80 -6.13
N LEU A 6 10.16 7.14 -5.86
CA LEU A 6 9.13 6.20 -5.48
C LEU A 6 8.67 5.42 -6.72
N ILE A 7 8.65 4.10 -6.61
CA ILE A 7 8.05 3.23 -7.62
C ILE A 7 6.54 3.24 -7.40
N LYS A 8 5.79 3.51 -8.47
CA LYS A 8 4.33 3.44 -8.48
C LYS A 8 3.91 2.17 -9.19
N GLN A 9 3.03 1.41 -8.57
CA GLN A 9 2.50 0.18 -9.12
C GLN A 9 1.06 0.00 -8.63
N ASP A 10 0.22 -0.49 -9.53
CA ASP A 10 -1.16 -0.82 -9.23
C ASP A 10 -1.27 -2.23 -8.61
N GLY A 11 -2.28 -2.43 -7.79
CA GLY A 11 -2.51 -3.69 -7.09
C GLY A 11 -3.91 -3.75 -6.50
N VAL A 12 -4.35 -4.96 -6.17
CA VAL A 12 -5.69 -5.25 -5.62
C VAL A 12 -5.56 -5.60 -4.15
N ILE A 13 -6.43 -5.03 -3.31
CA ILE A 13 -6.52 -5.37 -1.90
C ILE A 13 -7.17 -6.74 -1.76
N GLU A 14 -6.46 -7.69 -1.16
CA GLU A 14 -6.94 -9.05 -0.90
C GLU A 14 -7.50 -9.19 0.52
N GLU A 15 -6.80 -8.62 1.52
CA GLU A 15 -7.20 -8.71 2.92
C GLU A 15 -6.91 -7.40 3.67
N ALA A 16 -7.81 -7.01 4.55
CA ALA A 16 -7.58 -5.91 5.51
C ALA A 16 -7.03 -6.48 6.82
N LEU A 17 -5.89 -5.96 7.28
CA LEU A 17 -5.23 -6.36 8.52
C LEU A 17 -5.43 -5.31 9.62
N SER A 18 -5.17 -5.70 10.86
CA SER A 18 -5.13 -4.76 11.99
C SER A 18 -4.05 -3.69 11.78
N ASN A 19 -4.20 -2.54 12.45
CA ASN A 19 -3.28 -1.40 12.36
C ASN A 19 -3.26 -0.66 11.00
N ALA A 20 -4.33 -0.75 10.21
CA ALA A 20 -4.46 -0.12 8.87
C ALA A 20 -3.38 -0.58 7.88
N MET A 21 -3.00 -1.85 7.99
CA MET A 21 -2.21 -2.56 6.99
C MET A 21 -3.16 -3.36 6.09
N PHE A 22 -2.74 -3.58 4.86
CA PHE A 22 -3.52 -4.27 3.83
C PHE A 22 -2.61 -5.25 3.10
N ARG A 23 -3.11 -6.46 2.88
CA ARG A 23 -2.47 -7.40 1.96
C ARG A 23 -2.88 -6.99 0.55
N VAL A 24 -1.91 -6.65 -0.27
CA VAL A 24 -2.11 -6.21 -1.66
C VAL A 24 -1.46 -7.22 -2.58
N ARG A 25 -2.21 -7.72 -3.56
CA ARG A 25 -1.68 -8.50 -4.68
C ARG A 25 -1.37 -7.55 -5.82
N LEU A 26 -0.12 -7.53 -6.23
CA LEU A 26 0.35 -6.79 -7.40
C LEU A 26 -0.02 -7.55 -8.69
N GLU A 27 -0.01 -6.86 -9.83
CA GLU A 27 -0.33 -7.47 -11.14
C GLU A 27 0.60 -8.62 -11.54
N ASN A 28 1.77 -8.74 -10.91
CA ASN A 28 2.73 -9.82 -11.11
C ASN A 28 2.51 -11.01 -10.16
N ASP A 29 1.31 -11.15 -9.57
CA ASP A 29 0.92 -12.16 -8.58
C ASP A 29 1.69 -12.15 -7.26
N HIS A 30 2.58 -11.18 -7.04
CA HIS A 30 3.25 -11.02 -5.75
C HIS A 30 2.34 -10.38 -4.72
N GLN A 31 2.34 -10.95 -3.51
CA GLN A 31 1.62 -10.42 -2.37
C GLN A 31 2.55 -9.60 -1.48
N ILE A 32 2.15 -8.37 -1.18
CA ILE A 32 2.87 -7.46 -0.30
C ILE A 32 1.97 -6.98 0.84
N VAL A 33 2.58 -6.47 1.90
CA VAL A 33 1.88 -5.75 2.97
C VAL A 33 2.07 -4.26 2.73
N ALA A 34 0.98 -3.54 2.53
CA ALA A 34 0.95 -2.10 2.35
C ALA A 34 0.31 -1.42 3.55
N THR A 35 0.76 -0.20 3.86
CA THR A 35 0.16 0.65 4.89
C THR A 35 -0.43 1.87 4.23
N ILE A 36 -1.59 2.32 4.70
CA ILE A 36 -2.22 3.51 4.13
C ILE A 36 -1.39 4.76 4.39
N SER A 37 -1.40 5.67 3.41
CA SER A 37 -0.70 6.93 3.57
C SER A 37 -1.32 7.76 4.70
N GLY A 38 -0.49 8.51 5.43
CA GLY A 38 -0.98 9.40 6.49
C GLY A 38 -1.98 10.45 5.96
N LYS A 39 -1.83 10.91 4.71
CA LYS A 39 -2.80 11.82 4.09
C LYS A 39 -4.16 11.16 3.86
N MET A 40 -4.20 9.91 3.45
CA MET A 40 -5.46 9.16 3.31
C MET A 40 -6.13 8.93 4.66
N ARG A 41 -5.36 8.63 5.71
CA ARG A 41 -5.86 8.56 7.09
C ARG A 41 -6.54 9.85 7.54
N MET A 42 -5.94 11.00 7.26
CA MET A 42 -6.50 12.30 7.64
C MET A 42 -7.80 12.61 6.91
N ASN A 43 -7.95 12.11 5.68
CA ASN A 43 -9.12 12.34 4.84
C ASN A 43 -10.20 11.26 5.02
N TYR A 44 -10.02 10.31 5.93
CA TYR A 44 -10.95 9.19 6.20
C TYR A 44 -11.38 8.44 4.93
N ILE A 45 -10.42 8.20 4.03
CA ILE A 45 -10.59 7.43 2.79
C ILE A 45 -10.29 5.96 3.05
#